data_AF-A0A7J7T2Q9-F1
#
_entry.id   AF-A0A7J7T2Q9-F1
#
_cell.length_a   1.000
_cell.length_b   1.000
_cell.length_c   1.000
_cell.angle_alpha   90.00
_cell.angle_beta   90.00
_cell.angle_gamma   90.00
#
_symmetry.space_group_name_H-M   'P 1'
#
loop_
_entity.id
_entity.type
_entity.pdbx_description
1 polymer ?
#
loop_
_entity_poly.entity_id
_entity_poly.type
_entity_poly.pdbx_seq_one_letter_code
_entity_poly.pdbx_strand_id
1 'polypeptide(L)'
;MSRLLGGALLCGSRAWVPGLLARPCSGGPLGSRERTLVAVKPDGVQRRLVGDVIRRFERRGFKLVGMKMLQAPETVLAEHYHDLRRKPFYPALISYMSSGPMVAMVWEGPNVVCTSRAMIGHTDSAEAAPGTIRGDFSFHISRNVIHASDSVEGAQREIQLWFQSNELVDWADEGPRSSLYTA
;
A
#
# COMPACT_ATOMS: atom_id res chain seq x y z
N MET A 1 -20.97 -63.29 -19.70
CA MET A 1 -21.24 -61.98 -20.32
C MET A 1 -21.43 -60.94 -19.23
N SER A 2 -20.41 -60.12 -18.95
CA SER A 2 -20.52 -58.66 -18.78
C SER A 2 -19.21 -58.14 -18.18
N ARG A 3 -18.82 -56.96 -18.63
CA ARG A 3 -17.48 -56.39 -18.52
C ARG A 3 -17.30 -55.61 -17.22
N LEU A 4 -16.04 -55.50 -16.83
CA LEU A 4 -15.45 -54.48 -15.94
C LEU A 4 -15.91 -53.05 -16.26
N LEU A 5 -15.86 -52.19 -15.23
CA LEU A 5 -15.37 -50.80 -15.14
C LEU A 5 -16.20 -50.08 -14.03
N GLY A 6 -15.64 -49.53 -12.95
CA GLY A 6 -14.43 -48.72 -12.87
C GLY A 6 -14.81 -47.23 -12.87
N GLY A 7 -15.56 -46.77 -11.86
CA GLY A 7 -15.99 -45.37 -11.73
C GLY A 7 -15.08 -44.58 -10.79
N ALA A 8 -13.95 -44.10 -11.30
CA ALA A 8 -13.15 -43.09 -10.62
C ALA A 8 -13.81 -41.71 -10.78
N LEU A 9 -14.05 -41.01 -9.67
CA LEU A 9 -14.46 -39.60 -9.70
C LEU A 9 -13.34 -38.78 -10.34
N LEU A 10 -13.59 -38.25 -11.53
CA LEU A 10 -12.74 -37.25 -12.17
C LEU A 10 -12.88 -35.93 -11.39
N CYS A 11 -11.86 -35.63 -10.59
CA CYS A 11 -11.61 -34.30 -10.07
C CYS A 11 -11.43 -33.34 -11.25
N GLY A 12 -12.39 -32.45 -11.45
CA GLY A 12 -12.35 -31.45 -12.52
C GLY A 12 -11.16 -30.52 -12.35
N SER A 13 -10.16 -30.69 -13.22
CA SER A 13 -9.02 -29.79 -13.37
C SER A 13 -9.54 -28.41 -13.79
N ARG A 14 -9.64 -27.47 -12.85
CA ARG A 14 -9.82 -26.06 -13.20
C ARG A 14 -8.56 -25.59 -13.90
N ALA A 15 -8.70 -25.32 -15.18
CA ALA A 15 -7.68 -24.73 -16.02
C ALA A 15 -7.11 -23.48 -15.36
N TRP A 16 -5.78 -23.47 -15.20
CA TRP A 16 -5.00 -22.33 -14.73
C TRP A 16 -5.06 -21.26 -15.82
N VAL A 17 -5.77 -20.15 -15.57
CA VAL A 17 -5.76 -18.98 -16.46
C VAL A 17 -4.57 -18.11 -16.04
N PRO A 18 -3.50 -17.97 -16.84
CA PRO A 18 -2.41 -17.07 -16.51
C PRO A 18 -2.87 -15.64 -16.85
N GLY A 19 -3.40 -14.93 -15.86
CA GLY A 19 -3.88 -13.55 -16.00
C GLY A 19 -3.19 -12.62 -15.01
N LEU A 20 -2.43 -11.66 -15.55
CA LEU A 20 -1.70 -10.59 -14.85
C LEU A 20 -0.54 -11.04 -13.95
N LEU A 21 0.59 -11.38 -14.59
CA LEU A 21 1.89 -11.08 -13.98
C LEU A 21 1.92 -9.56 -13.71
N ALA A 22 2.05 -9.17 -12.45
CA ALA A 22 2.31 -7.78 -12.08
C ALA A 22 3.48 -7.28 -12.95
N ARG A 23 3.28 -6.14 -13.63
CA ARG A 23 4.35 -5.54 -14.45
C ARG A 23 5.59 -5.40 -13.54
N PRO A 24 6.77 -5.91 -13.96
CA PRO A 24 7.98 -5.66 -13.21
C PRO A 24 8.16 -4.15 -13.14
N CYS A 25 8.20 -3.62 -11.92
CA CYS A 25 8.49 -2.22 -11.71
C CYS A 25 9.88 -1.97 -12.29
N SER A 26 9.94 -1.14 -13.33
CA SER A 26 11.21 -0.69 -13.88
C SER A 26 11.95 0.05 -12.78
N GLY A 27 13.05 -0.54 -12.30
CA GLY A 27 13.86 0.08 -11.25
C GLY A 27 14.37 1.43 -11.73
N GLY A 28 14.04 2.50 -11.02
CA GLY A 28 14.66 3.80 -11.24
C GLY A 28 16.17 3.72 -10.97
N PRO A 29 16.98 4.62 -11.55
CA PRO A 29 18.41 4.66 -11.28
C PRO A 29 18.69 4.80 -9.78
N LEU A 30 19.78 4.19 -9.31
CA LEU A 30 20.21 4.07 -7.90
C LEU A 30 20.45 5.41 -7.15
N GLY A 31 20.19 6.56 -7.77
CA GLY A 31 20.22 7.89 -7.17
C GLY A 31 18.90 8.65 -7.21
N SER A 32 17.79 8.02 -7.63
CA SER A 32 16.49 8.70 -7.61
C SER A 32 15.96 8.77 -6.18
N ARG A 33 15.75 10.00 -5.67
CA ARG A 33 15.02 10.25 -4.42
C ARG A 33 13.52 10.03 -4.65
N GLU A 34 13.15 8.81 -5.04
CA GLU A 34 11.76 8.43 -5.20
C GLU A 34 11.06 8.51 -3.85
N ARG A 35 9.85 9.08 -3.84
CA ARG A 35 9.00 9.20 -2.66
C ARG A 35 7.64 8.60 -2.95
N THR A 36 7.00 8.07 -1.92
CA THR A 36 5.63 7.56 -1.98
C THR A 36 4.80 8.07 -0.81
N LEU A 37 3.52 8.30 -1.04
CA LEU A 37 2.56 8.53 0.04
C LEU A 37 2.11 7.17 0.57
N VAL A 38 2.18 7.01 1.90
CA VAL A 38 1.61 5.88 2.62
C VAL A 38 0.67 6.42 3.68
N ALA A 39 -0.52 5.84 3.80
CA ALA A 39 -1.48 6.27 4.81
C ALA A 39 -2.04 5.07 5.58
N VAL A 40 -1.89 5.09 6.90
CA VAL A 40 -2.63 4.19 7.80
C VAL A 40 -4.04 4.74 7.95
N LYS A 41 -5.02 3.97 7.49
CA LYS A 41 -6.44 4.33 7.43
C LYS A 41 -7.07 4.30 8.83
N PRO A 42 -8.31 4.81 9.00
CA PRO A 42 -8.95 4.90 10.31
C PRO A 42 -9.03 3.57 11.06
N ASP A 43 -9.22 2.44 10.37
CA ASP A 43 -9.22 1.10 10.97
C ASP A 43 -7.84 0.71 11.53
N GLY A 44 -6.76 1.01 10.81
CA GLY A 44 -5.39 0.75 11.24
C GLY A 44 -5.02 1.58 12.47
N VAL A 45 -5.44 2.84 12.52
CA VAL A 45 -5.27 3.72 13.69
C VAL A 45 -6.08 3.22 14.88
N GLN A 46 -7.38 2.95 14.67
CA GLN A 46 -8.26 2.40 15.72
C GLN A 46 -7.75 1.07 16.26
N ARG A 47 -7.03 0.28 15.48
CA ARG A 47 -6.44 -0.99 15.90
C ARG A 47 -5.00 -0.89 16.40
N ARG A 48 -4.46 0.33 16.56
CA ARG A 48 -3.12 0.62 17.08
C ARG A 48 -1.99 0.02 16.23
N LEU A 49 -2.19 -0.08 14.92
CA LEU A 49 -1.25 -0.68 13.96
C LEU A 49 -0.25 0.32 13.35
N VAL A 50 -0.29 1.59 13.76
CA VAL A 50 0.59 2.64 13.22
C VAL A 50 2.06 2.28 13.41
N GLY A 51 2.43 1.84 14.61
CA GLY A 51 3.81 1.43 14.91
C GLY A 51 4.26 0.21 14.12
N ASP A 52 3.37 -0.78 13.93
CA ASP A 52 3.68 -1.97 13.12
C ASP A 52 3.94 -1.62 11.66
N VAL A 53 3.13 -0.72 11.09
CA VAL A 53 3.34 -0.23 9.72
C VAL A 53 4.67 0.51 9.62
N ILE A 54 4.92 1.50 10.47
CA ILE A 54 6.18 2.27 10.47
C ILE A 54 7.38 1.31 10.57
N ARG A 55 7.34 0.37 11.52
CA ARG A 55 8.39 -0.63 11.71
C ARG A 55 8.68 -1.45 10.47
N ARG A 56 7.67 -1.81 9.66
CA ARG A 56 7.89 -2.57 8.40
C ARG A 56 8.67 -1.74 7.38
N PHE A 57 8.34 -0.46 7.25
CA PHE A 57 9.01 0.46 6.33
C PHE A 57 10.43 0.82 6.79
N GLU A 58 10.61 1.11 8.08
CA GLU A 58 11.95 1.34 8.66
C GLU A 58 12.86 0.12 8.53
N ARG A 59 12.35 -1.07 8.82
CA ARG A 59 13.12 -2.33 8.68
C ARG A 59 13.47 -2.64 7.23
N ARG A 60 12.67 -2.15 6.27
CA ARG A 60 13.02 -2.24 4.85
C ARG A 60 14.18 -1.32 4.48
N GLY A 61 14.41 -0.27 5.26
CA GLY A 61 15.43 0.74 5.02
C GLY A 61 14.91 2.04 4.42
N PHE A 62 13.59 2.22 4.32
CA PHE A 62 13.05 3.48 3.79
C PHE A 62 13.19 4.62 4.79
N LYS A 63 13.44 5.81 4.25
CA LYS A 63 13.61 7.03 5.02
C LYS A 63 12.26 7.71 5.22
N LEU A 64 11.84 7.92 6.47
CA LEU A 64 10.65 8.72 6.77
C LEU A 64 11.00 10.20 6.61
N VAL A 65 10.31 10.89 5.71
CA VAL A 65 10.56 12.32 5.41
C VAL A 65 9.37 13.21 5.73
N GLY A 66 8.21 12.65 6.05
CA GLY A 66 7.05 13.42 6.51
C GLY A 66 6.06 12.50 7.20
N MET A 67 5.42 12.98 8.27
CA MET A 67 4.38 12.25 8.99
C MET A 67 3.43 13.21 9.67
N LYS A 68 2.13 12.96 9.57
CA LYS A 68 1.12 13.64 10.38
C LYS A 68 -0.09 12.76 10.64
N MET A 69 -0.66 12.93 11.84
CA MET A 69 -1.95 12.36 12.21
C MET A 69 -3.01 13.43 12.09
N LEU A 70 -4.11 13.13 11.39
CA LEU A 70 -5.17 14.09 11.15
C LEU A 70 -6.52 13.41 10.95
N GLN A 71 -7.58 14.16 11.23
CA GLN A 71 -8.90 13.89 10.69
C GLN A 71 -8.95 14.50 9.28
N ALA A 72 -8.97 13.67 8.24
CA ALA A 72 -8.90 14.16 6.87
C ALA A 72 -10.17 14.93 6.47
N PRO A 73 -10.07 16.17 5.95
CA PRO A 73 -11.22 16.87 5.41
C PRO A 73 -11.82 16.11 4.23
N GLU A 74 -13.15 16.08 4.12
CA GLU A 74 -13.84 15.41 3.01
C GLU A 74 -13.41 15.96 1.64
N THR A 75 -13.10 17.26 1.55
CA THR A 75 -12.61 17.89 0.32
C THR A 75 -11.29 17.29 -0.16
N VAL A 76 -10.35 17.05 0.76
CA VAL A 76 -9.05 16.43 0.46
C VAL A 76 -9.24 14.96 0.08
N LEU A 77 -10.11 14.23 0.79
CA LEU A 77 -10.44 12.84 0.44
C LEU A 77 -11.12 12.73 -0.93
N ALA A 78 -12.01 13.67 -1.26
CA ALA A 78 -12.70 13.69 -2.53
C ALA A 78 -11.75 13.90 -3.69
N GLU A 79 -10.71 14.71 -3.50
CA GLU A 79 -9.64 14.94 -4.47
C GLU A 79 -8.70 13.74 -4.58
N HIS A 80 -8.30 13.17 -3.45
CA HIS A 80 -7.44 11.97 -3.41
C HIS A 80 -8.10 10.79 -4.14
N TYR A 81 -9.41 10.60 -4.01
CA TYR A 81 -10.17 9.54 -4.67
C TYR A 81 -10.94 10.01 -5.91
N HIS A 82 -10.51 11.07 -6.59
CA HIS A 82 -11.26 11.65 -7.71
C HIS A 82 -11.56 10.64 -8.84
N ASP A 83 -10.61 9.76 -9.17
CA ASP A 83 -10.76 8.70 -10.17
C ASP A 83 -11.85 7.67 -9.83
N LEU A 84 -12.20 7.56 -8.54
CA LEU A 84 -13.19 6.61 -8.03
C LEU A 84 -14.58 7.22 -7.89
N ARG A 85 -14.77 8.54 -8.13
CA ARG A 85 -16.04 9.26 -7.91
C ARG A 85 -17.26 8.61 -8.59
N ARG A 86 -17.06 7.94 -9.72
CA ARG A 86 -18.14 7.27 -10.49
C ARG A 86 -18.40 5.82 -10.06
N LYS A 87 -17.61 5.28 -9.12
CA LYS A 87 -17.76 3.90 -8.65
C LYS A 87 -18.87 3.81 -7.60
N PRO A 88 -19.68 2.74 -7.60
CA PRO A 88 -20.82 2.62 -6.67
C PRO A 88 -20.40 2.59 -5.19
N PHE A 89 -19.17 2.16 -4.89
CA PHE A 89 -18.63 2.11 -3.53
C PHE A 89 -18.03 3.45 -3.05
N TYR A 90 -17.97 4.48 -3.89
CA TYR A 90 -17.32 5.75 -3.55
C TYR A 90 -17.91 6.46 -2.32
N PRO A 91 -19.25 6.56 -2.15
CA PRO A 91 -19.82 7.18 -0.96
C PRO A 91 -19.40 6.45 0.33
N ALA A 92 -19.37 5.12 0.30
CA ALA A 92 -18.92 4.31 1.43
C ALA A 92 -17.42 4.47 1.71
N LEU A 93 -16.61 4.64 0.66
CA LEU A 93 -15.17 4.92 0.79
C LEU A 93 -14.91 6.27 1.47
N ILE A 94 -15.59 7.33 1.04
CA ILE A 94 -15.45 8.66 1.66
C ILE A 94 -15.93 8.63 3.11
N SER A 95 -17.13 8.09 3.36
CA SER A 95 -17.66 7.95 4.73
C SER A 95 -16.70 7.16 5.64
N TYR A 96 -16.09 6.10 5.12
CA TYR A 96 -15.08 5.35 5.84
C TYR A 96 -13.84 6.18 6.16
N MET A 97 -13.25 6.83 5.17
CA MET A 97 -12.01 7.59 5.37
C MET A 97 -12.23 8.81 6.27
N SER A 98 -13.45 9.36 6.29
CA SER A 98 -13.86 10.43 7.21
C SER A 98 -14.31 9.93 8.59
N SER A 99 -14.37 8.62 8.84
CA SER A 99 -14.91 8.08 10.10
C SER A 99 -13.99 8.23 11.32
N GLY A 100 -12.73 8.61 11.12
CA GLY A 100 -11.77 8.74 12.21
C GLY A 100 -10.40 9.23 11.73
N PRO A 101 -9.43 9.34 12.66
CA PRO A 101 -8.12 9.86 12.32
C PRO A 101 -7.33 8.85 11.48
N MET A 102 -6.48 9.37 10.62
CA MET A 102 -5.52 8.60 9.83
C MET A 102 -4.11 9.15 10.04
N VAL A 103 -3.10 8.34 9.71
CA VAL A 103 -1.69 8.76 9.74
C VAL A 103 -1.17 8.74 8.32
N ALA A 104 -0.94 9.92 7.75
CA ALA A 104 -0.29 10.10 6.46
C ALA A 104 1.22 10.18 6.66
N MET A 105 1.98 9.52 5.80
CA MET A 105 3.44 9.45 5.83
C MET A 105 4.00 9.57 4.42
N VAL A 106 5.19 10.16 4.32
CA VAL A 106 5.98 10.17 3.09
C VAL A 106 7.26 9.39 3.33
N TRP A 107 7.46 8.35 2.54
CA TRP A 107 8.65 7.49 2.58
C TRP A 107 9.50 7.73 1.35
N GLU A 108 10.81 7.84 1.55
CA GLU A 108 11.82 8.04 0.52
C GLU A 108 12.75 6.81 0.42
N GLY A 109 13.09 6.43 -0.81
CA GLY A 109 14.07 5.39 -1.10
C GLY A 109 13.95 4.82 -2.52
N PRO A 110 14.90 3.98 -2.94
CA PRO A 110 14.94 3.42 -4.27
C PRO A 110 13.75 2.48 -4.49
N ASN A 111 13.01 2.70 -5.57
CA ASN A 111 11.82 1.93 -5.94
C ASN A 111 10.80 1.84 -4.81
N VAL A 112 10.72 2.86 -3.95
CA VAL A 112 9.86 2.86 -2.76
C VAL A 112 8.40 2.72 -3.14
N VAL A 113 7.91 3.29 -4.23
CA VAL A 113 6.52 3.16 -4.68
C VAL A 113 6.19 1.69 -4.93
N CYS A 114 6.97 1.03 -5.79
CA CYS A 114 6.75 -0.37 -6.12
C CYS A 114 6.91 -1.29 -4.91
N THR A 115 7.99 -1.11 -4.17
CA THR A 115 8.32 -1.96 -3.03
C THR A 115 7.27 -1.81 -1.93
N SER A 116 6.74 -0.60 -1.70
CA SER A 116 5.64 -0.36 -0.77
C SER A 116 4.40 -1.14 -1.16
N ARG A 117 4.03 -1.14 -2.45
CA ARG A 117 2.89 -1.92 -2.95
C ARG A 117 3.07 -3.42 -2.72
N ALA A 118 4.28 -3.94 -2.97
CA ALA A 118 4.60 -5.35 -2.70
C ALA A 118 4.53 -5.69 -1.21
N MET A 119 5.07 -4.83 -0.34
CA MET A 119 5.02 -5.01 1.13
C MET A 119 3.61 -4.93 1.69
N ILE A 120 2.76 -4.08 1.10
CA ILE A 120 1.37 -3.90 1.54
C ILE A 120 0.52 -5.11 1.16
N GLY A 121 0.75 -5.69 -0.02
CA GLY A 121 -0.02 -6.82 -0.52
C GLY A 121 -1.29 -6.40 -1.27
N HIS A 122 -2.02 -7.41 -1.76
CA HIS A 122 -3.17 -7.24 -2.62
C HIS A 122 -4.27 -6.35 -2.00
N THR A 123 -5.05 -5.63 -2.83
CA THR A 123 -6.09 -4.70 -2.34
C THR A 123 -7.18 -5.41 -1.55
N ASP A 124 -7.61 -6.57 -2.06
CA ASP A 124 -8.39 -7.52 -1.28
C ASP A 124 -7.48 -8.25 -0.31
N SER A 125 -7.76 -8.11 0.98
CA SER A 125 -6.94 -8.71 2.04
C SER A 125 -7.10 -10.22 2.11
N ALA A 126 -8.21 -10.78 1.64
CA ALA A 126 -8.39 -12.23 1.53
C ALA A 126 -7.42 -12.86 0.51
N GLU A 127 -6.98 -12.08 -0.48
CA GLU A 127 -6.04 -12.47 -1.53
C GLU A 127 -4.60 -11.98 -1.24
N ALA A 128 -4.38 -11.30 -0.10
CA ALA A 128 -3.06 -10.79 0.25
C ALA A 128 -2.20 -11.90 0.87
N ALA A 129 -0.99 -12.10 0.33
CA ALA A 129 -0.09 -13.14 0.81
C ALA A 129 0.30 -12.94 2.29
N PRO A 130 0.47 -14.02 3.08
CA PRO A 130 1.04 -13.95 4.41
C PRO A 130 2.39 -13.23 4.43
N GLY A 131 2.64 -12.42 5.45
CA GLY A 131 3.82 -11.57 5.57
C GLY A 131 3.66 -10.18 4.93
N THR A 132 2.62 -9.94 4.13
CA THR A 132 2.25 -8.58 3.70
C THR A 132 1.43 -7.87 4.77
N ILE A 133 1.42 -6.53 4.79
CA ILE A 133 0.67 -5.75 5.79
C ILE A 133 -0.81 -6.11 5.77
N ARG A 134 -1.42 -6.26 4.59
CA ARG A 134 -2.83 -6.63 4.48
C ARG A 134 -3.08 -8.09 4.84
N GLY A 135 -2.20 -9.01 4.43
CA GLY A 135 -2.33 -10.42 4.77
C GLY A 135 -2.19 -10.69 6.27
N ASP A 136 -1.33 -9.92 6.96
CA ASP A 136 -1.10 -10.10 8.40
C ASP A 136 -2.15 -9.39 9.27
N PHE A 137 -2.71 -8.27 8.78
CA PHE A 137 -3.51 -7.39 9.63
C PHE A 137 -4.95 -7.15 9.15
N SER A 138 -5.39 -7.69 8.01
CA SER A 138 -6.75 -7.50 7.51
C SER A 138 -7.31 -8.79 6.92
N PHE A 139 -8.63 -8.88 6.89
CA PHE A 139 -9.35 -9.96 6.19
C PHE A 139 -10.40 -9.43 5.21
N HIS A 140 -10.69 -8.12 5.20
CA HIS A 140 -11.82 -7.55 4.44
C HIS A 140 -11.40 -6.36 3.57
N ILE A 141 -11.81 -6.36 2.30
CA ILE A 141 -11.41 -5.35 1.30
C ILE A 141 -11.75 -3.90 1.70
N SER A 142 -12.85 -3.67 2.41
CA SER A 142 -13.28 -2.32 2.83
C SER A 142 -12.55 -1.78 4.07
N ARG A 143 -11.78 -2.63 4.76
CA ARG A 143 -11.05 -2.33 6.01
C ARG A 143 -9.65 -2.92 5.94
N ASN A 144 -8.92 -2.47 4.92
CA ASN A 144 -7.63 -3.02 4.53
C ASN A 144 -6.41 -2.24 5.07
N VAL A 145 -6.57 -1.55 6.20
CA VAL A 145 -5.51 -0.95 7.05
C VAL A 145 -4.72 0.21 6.45
N ILE A 146 -4.33 0.13 5.19
CA ILE A 146 -3.27 0.98 4.62
C ILE A 146 -3.52 1.31 3.14
N HIS A 147 -3.13 2.52 2.75
CA HIS A 147 -3.00 3.01 1.38
C HIS A 147 -1.53 3.21 1.02
N ALA A 148 -1.19 3.02 -0.25
CA ALA A 148 0.04 3.54 -0.84
C ALA A 148 -0.19 3.88 -2.31
N SER A 149 0.51 4.92 -2.77
CA SER A 149 0.53 5.36 -4.17
C SER A 149 0.86 4.19 -5.12
N ASP A 150 0.25 4.20 -6.30
CA ASP A 150 0.35 3.11 -7.28
C ASP A 150 1.39 3.32 -8.39
N SER A 151 1.90 4.55 -8.51
CA SER A 151 2.80 5.03 -9.55
C SER A 151 3.64 6.19 -9.00
N VAL A 152 4.77 6.50 -9.65
CA VAL A 152 5.64 7.61 -9.23
C VAL A 152 4.93 8.95 -9.43
N GLU A 153 4.23 9.10 -10.56
CA GLU A 153 3.44 10.28 -10.87
C GLU A 153 2.25 10.42 -9.91
N GLY A 154 1.60 9.30 -9.57
CA GLY A 154 0.55 9.26 -8.55
C GLY A 154 1.08 9.69 -7.18
N ALA A 155 2.24 9.17 -6.78
CA ALA A 155 2.89 9.56 -5.54
C ALA A 155 3.20 11.06 -5.47
N GLN A 156 3.71 11.66 -6.54
CA GLN A 156 3.98 13.10 -6.57
C GLN A 156 2.70 13.93 -6.37
N ARG A 157 1.62 13.59 -7.07
CA ARG A 157 0.31 14.27 -6.90
C ARG A 157 -0.24 14.10 -5.49
N GLU A 158 -0.20 12.87 -4.99
CA GLU A 158 -0.67 12.54 -3.65
C GLU A 158 0.13 13.27 -2.57
N ILE A 159 1.46 13.29 -2.65
CA ILE A 159 2.31 14.01 -1.69
C ILE A 159 1.99 15.51 -1.70
N GLN A 160 1.86 16.13 -2.88
CA GLN A 160 1.50 17.56 -2.99
C GLN A 160 0.11 17.87 -2.44
N LEU A 161 -0.84 16.94 -2.56
CA LEU A 161 -2.18 17.10 -2.00
C LEU A 161 -2.16 17.02 -0.46
N TRP A 162 -1.36 16.11 0.10
CA TRP A 162 -1.38 15.82 1.53
C TRP A 162 -0.36 16.60 2.35
N PHE A 163 0.74 17.07 1.77
CA PHE A 163 1.84 17.73 2.48
C PHE A 163 2.27 19.04 1.83
N GLN A 164 2.45 20.07 2.65
CA GLN A 164 3.18 21.28 2.29
C GLN A 164 4.69 20.99 2.27
N SER A 165 5.45 21.78 1.51
CA SER A 165 6.90 21.57 1.39
C SER A 165 7.66 21.69 2.71
N ASN A 166 7.19 22.50 3.66
CA ASN A 166 7.77 22.64 5.00
C ASN A 166 7.40 21.50 5.96
N GLU A 167 6.45 20.64 5.60
CA GLU A 167 6.12 19.42 6.35
C GLU A 167 7.01 18.23 5.93
N LEU A 168 7.85 18.42 4.90
CA LEU A 168 8.81 17.42 4.41
C LEU A 168 10.23 17.77 4.88
N VAL A 169 10.83 16.86 5.63
CA VAL A 169 12.16 17.02 6.22
C VAL A 169 13.21 16.41 5.30
N ASP A 170 14.16 17.22 4.86
CA ASP A 170 15.38 16.73 4.21
C ASP A 170 16.44 16.48 5.29
N TRP A 171 16.86 15.22 5.43
CA TRP A 171 17.88 14.82 6.37
C TRP A 171 18.80 13.76 5.77
N ALA A 172 20.06 13.82 6.20
CA ALA A 172 21.12 12.95 5.73
C ALA A 172 21.12 11.64 6.55
N ASP A 173 21.05 10.51 5.85
CA ASP A 173 21.18 9.20 6.47
C ASP A 173 22.67 8.88 6.60
N GLU A 174 23.37 9.50 7.57
CA GLU A 174 24.82 9.35 7.80
C GLU A 174 25.15 8.43 8.99
N GLY A 175 24.18 7.66 9.47
CA GLY A 175 24.39 6.75 10.60
C GLY A 175 25.21 5.51 10.21
N PRO A 176 25.79 4.76 11.17
CA PRO A 176 26.45 3.47 10.91
C PRO A 176 25.53 2.38 10.30
N ARG A 177 24.21 2.65 10.17
CA ARG A 177 23.21 1.84 9.46
C ARG A 177 22.90 2.33 8.03
N SER A 178 23.54 3.42 7.59
CA SER A 178 23.43 4.09 6.28
C SER A 178 23.89 3.24 5.09
N SER A 179 24.47 2.05 5.35
CA SER A 179 25.05 1.17 4.32
C SER A 179 24.08 0.69 3.24
N LEU A 180 22.78 1.02 3.34
CA LEU A 180 21.78 0.68 2.33
C LEU A 180 21.85 1.57 1.09
N TYR A 181 22.44 2.77 1.19
CA TYR A 181 22.46 3.77 0.12
C TYR A 181 23.86 4.25 -0.27
N THR A 182 24.89 3.44 0.00
CA THR A 182 26.29 3.85 -0.25
C THR A 182 26.53 4.26 -1.71
N ALA A 183 26.94 5.53 -1.85
CA ALA A 183 27.51 6.32 -2.96
C ALA A 183 27.42 5.79 -4.41
#